data_AF-A0A4R7BQM7-F1
#
_entry.id   AF-A0A4R7BQM7-F1
#
_cell.length_a   1.000
_cell.length_b   1.000
_cell.length_c   1.000
_cell.angle_alpha   90.00
_cell.angle_beta   90.00
_cell.angle_gamma   90.00
#
_symmetry.space_group_name_H-M   'P 1'
#
loop_
_entity.id
_entity.type
_entity.pdbx_description
1 polymer ?
#
loop_
_entity_poly.entity_id
_entity_poly.type
_entity_poly.pdbx_seq_one_letter_code
_entity_poly.pdbx_strand_id
1 'polypeptide(L)'
;MPPGCEGAPLTHMRQWRMTMLMGGPLHTVVETEPFLRKAKELGFSDEMRAAIVNAVAADPEASDGEVIASNVRKRRIPGQGRGKSGGYRIAVAYFGPDAPAYILAILRKGEADVFSDDQKKRIKGASDKVSRALKSKGKTKGTRG
;
A
#
# COMPACT_ATOMS: atom_id res chain seq x y z
N MET A 1 -30.57 4.49 -31.00
CA MET A 1 -29.57 3.46 -30.69
C MET A 1 -28.72 3.24 -31.93
N PRO A 2 -27.40 3.45 -31.91
CA PRO A 2 -26.58 3.11 -33.05
C PRO A 2 -26.46 1.56 -33.17
N PRO A 3 -26.64 0.99 -34.37
CA PRO A 3 -26.44 -0.44 -34.62
C PRO A 3 -24.94 -0.74 -34.74
N GLY A 4 -24.47 -1.78 -34.04
CA GLY A 4 -23.07 -2.22 -34.13
C GLY A 4 -22.44 -2.81 -32.85
N CYS A 5 -23.14 -2.86 -31.72
CA CYS A 5 -22.65 -3.54 -30.52
C CYS A 5 -22.92 -5.05 -30.59
N GLU A 6 -22.37 -5.71 -31.61
CA GLU A 6 -22.32 -7.17 -31.70
C GLU A 6 -20.97 -7.64 -31.16
N GLY A 7 -20.99 -8.62 -30.26
CA GLY A 7 -19.91 -8.96 -29.33
C GLY A 7 -18.56 -9.21 -29.99
N ALA A 8 -17.68 -8.20 -29.95
CA ALA A 8 -16.27 -8.40 -30.20
C ALA A 8 -15.70 -9.28 -29.07
N PRO A 9 -15.11 -10.44 -29.35
CA PRO A 9 -14.41 -11.22 -28.34
C PRO A 9 -13.31 -10.36 -27.71
N LEU A 10 -13.06 -10.53 -26.41
CA LEU A 10 -12.02 -9.81 -25.63
C LEU A 10 -10.58 -9.96 -26.20
N THR A 11 -10.41 -10.67 -27.32
CA THR A 11 -9.17 -10.84 -28.09
C THR A 11 -8.70 -9.61 -28.86
N HIS A 12 -9.50 -8.54 -28.96
CA HIS A 12 -9.09 -7.29 -29.60
C HIS A 12 -8.96 -6.13 -28.61
N MET A 13 -8.20 -6.33 -27.53
CA MET A 13 -7.74 -5.23 -26.68
C MET A 13 -6.65 -4.44 -27.42
N ARG A 14 -7.04 -3.55 -28.34
CA ARG A 14 -6.13 -2.84 -29.27
C ARG A 14 -5.38 -1.66 -28.64
N GLN A 15 -5.86 -1.15 -27.51
CA GLN A 15 -5.20 -0.06 -26.78
C GLN A 15 -5.50 -0.15 -25.30
N TRP A 16 -4.45 -0.38 -24.52
CA TRP A 16 -4.37 -0.09 -23.09
C TRP A 16 -3.60 1.23 -22.89
N ARG A 17 -4.10 2.10 -22.02
CA ARG A 17 -3.39 3.31 -21.59
C ARG A 17 -3.19 3.23 -20.08
N MET A 18 -1.94 3.23 -19.63
CA MET A 18 -1.61 3.60 -18.26
C MET A 18 -1.59 5.13 -18.22
N THR A 19 -2.62 5.74 -17.64
CA THR A 19 -2.64 7.19 -17.46
C THR A 19 -1.67 7.56 -16.35
N MET A 20 -0.57 8.23 -16.69
CA MET A 20 0.24 8.93 -15.71
C MET A 20 -0.55 10.13 -15.21
N LEU A 21 -0.87 10.17 -13.92
CA LEU A 21 -1.05 11.44 -13.24
C LEU A 21 0.34 12.03 -13.00
N MET A 22 0.46 13.36 -12.99
CA MET A 22 1.69 14.08 -12.69
C MET A 22 2.25 13.57 -11.34
N GLY A 23 3.18 12.61 -11.37
CA GLY A 23 3.61 11.82 -10.21
C GLY A 23 4.06 10.38 -10.50
N GLY A 24 3.72 9.80 -11.65
CA GLY A 24 4.13 8.43 -12.06
C GLY A 24 2.98 7.42 -12.11
N PRO A 25 3.23 6.15 -12.50
CA PRO A 25 2.20 5.11 -12.51
C PRO A 25 1.73 4.80 -11.08
N LEU A 26 0.41 4.67 -10.89
CA LEU A 26 -0.16 4.24 -9.61
C LEU A 26 0.43 2.90 -9.19
N HIS A 27 0.96 2.87 -7.97
CA HIS A 27 1.63 1.71 -7.44
C HIS A 27 0.61 0.73 -6.86
N THR A 28 0.81 -0.58 -7.09
CA THR A 28 -0.06 -1.60 -6.49
C THR A 28 0.12 -1.60 -4.98
N VAL A 29 -0.98 -1.56 -4.23
CA VAL A 29 -0.96 -1.58 -2.76
C VAL A 29 -1.63 -2.83 -2.24
N VAL A 30 -1.02 -3.47 -1.25
CA VAL A 30 -1.53 -4.65 -0.57
C VAL A 30 -1.88 -4.28 0.87
N GLU A 31 -3.15 -4.44 1.22
CA GLU A 31 -3.65 -4.37 2.58
C GLU A 31 -3.34 -5.69 3.30
N THR A 32 -2.54 -5.64 4.37
CA THR A 32 -2.22 -6.84 5.14
C THR A 32 -3.27 -7.14 6.20
N GLU A 33 -3.41 -8.41 6.60
CA GLU A 33 -4.36 -8.82 7.64
C GLU A 33 -4.16 -8.05 8.98
N PRO A 34 -2.93 -7.80 9.48
CA PRO A 34 -2.72 -6.95 10.65
C PRO A 34 -3.25 -5.52 10.48
N PHE A 35 -3.11 -4.94 9.28
CA PHE A 35 -3.67 -3.64 8.97
C PHE A 35 -5.20 -3.67 8.96
N LEU A 36 -5.81 -4.64 8.28
CA LEU A 36 -7.27 -4.79 8.21
C LEU A 36 -7.89 -4.97 9.59
N ARG A 37 -7.29 -5.81 10.45
CA ARG A 37 -7.74 -6.03 11.82
C ARG A 37 -7.70 -4.74 12.63
N LYS A 38 -6.59 -4.00 12.58
CA LYS A 38 -6.43 -2.75 13.32
C LYS A 38 -7.34 -1.64 12.75
N ALA A 39 -7.55 -1.58 11.44
CA ALA A 39 -8.50 -0.67 10.81
C ALA A 39 -9.94 -0.92 11.29
N LYS A 40 -10.33 -2.20 11.45
CA LYS A 40 -11.62 -2.58 12.03
C LYS A 40 -11.74 -2.19 13.50
N GLU A 41 -10.70 -2.44 14.31
CA GLU A 41 -10.64 -2.03 15.72
C GLU A 41 -10.77 -0.51 15.89
N LEU A 42 -10.18 0.25 14.97
CA LEU A 42 -10.24 1.72 14.96
C LEU A 42 -11.54 2.28 14.34
N GLY A 43 -12.43 1.42 13.84
CA GLY A 43 -13.73 1.80 13.27
C GLY A 43 -13.63 2.55 11.93
N PHE A 44 -12.66 2.18 11.07
CA PHE A 44 -12.50 2.86 9.78
C PHE A 44 -13.63 2.50 8.81
N SER A 45 -14.19 3.53 8.16
CA SER A 45 -15.04 3.34 7.00
C SER A 45 -14.24 2.82 5.81
N ASP A 46 -14.93 2.21 4.85
CA ASP A 46 -14.31 1.74 3.62
C ASP A 46 -13.69 2.91 2.82
N GLU A 47 -14.35 4.07 2.82
CA GLU A 47 -13.85 5.31 2.20
C GLU A 47 -12.51 5.75 2.81
N MET A 48 -12.40 5.66 4.13
CA MET A 48 -11.18 6.03 4.83
C MET A 48 -10.04 5.06 4.50
N ARG A 49 -10.33 3.75 4.43
CA ARG A 49 -9.33 2.75 3.99
C ARG A 49 -8.90 3.02 2.55
N ALA A 50 -9.85 3.26 1.66
CA ALA A 50 -9.59 3.60 0.26
C ALA A 50 -8.72 4.86 0.13
N ALA A 51 -8.98 5.90 0.95
CA ALA A 51 -8.16 7.11 0.96
C ALA A 51 -6.70 6.83 1.38
N ILE A 52 -6.48 5.95 2.36
CA ILE A 52 -5.13 5.52 2.76
C ILE A 52 -4.44 4.75 1.63
N VAL A 53 -5.15 3.80 1.02
CA VAL A 53 -4.63 3.00 -0.10
C VAL A 53 -4.26 3.91 -1.27
N ASN A 54 -5.13 4.84 -1.64
CA ASN A 54 -4.89 5.80 -2.72
C ASN A 54 -3.70 6.72 -2.41
N ALA A 55 -3.56 7.18 -1.16
CA ALA A 55 -2.41 7.97 -0.75
C ALA A 55 -1.11 7.19 -0.92
N VAL A 56 -1.06 5.92 -0.48
CA VAL A 56 0.11 5.05 -0.62
C VAL A 56 0.39 4.70 -2.08
N ALA A 57 -0.65 4.45 -2.89
CA ALA A 57 -0.51 4.15 -4.31
C ALA A 57 0.06 5.32 -5.12
N ALA A 58 -0.28 6.55 -4.71
CA ALA A 58 0.21 7.77 -5.37
C ALA A 58 1.67 8.07 -5.04
N ASP A 59 2.14 7.71 -3.85
CA ASP A 59 3.53 7.92 -3.43
C ASP A 59 3.94 6.87 -2.37
N PRO A 60 4.45 5.70 -2.80
CA PRO A 60 4.86 4.65 -1.88
C PRO A 60 6.21 4.94 -1.19
N GLU A 61 7.00 5.90 -1.70
CA GLU A 61 8.31 6.25 -1.15
C GLU A 61 8.25 7.33 -0.07
N ALA A 62 7.14 8.08 -0.01
CA ALA A 62 6.86 9.06 1.03
C ALA A 62 7.14 8.54 2.45
N SER A 63 7.94 9.29 3.20
CA SER A 63 8.29 8.99 4.59
C SER A 63 8.40 10.24 5.45
N ASP A 64 7.74 10.23 6.60
CA ASP A 64 7.73 11.29 7.61
C ASP A 64 8.86 11.11 8.63
N GLY A 65 10.09 10.99 8.12
CA GLY A 65 11.31 10.89 8.93
C GLY A 65 11.68 9.46 9.32
N GLU A 66 11.46 9.11 10.59
CA GLU A 66 12.00 7.90 11.24
C GLU A 66 11.92 6.63 10.38
N VAL A 67 13.08 6.04 10.13
CA VAL A 67 13.22 4.77 9.43
C VAL A 67 12.91 3.63 10.40
N ILE A 68 11.85 2.88 10.14
CA ILE A 68 11.49 1.69 10.93
C ILE A 68 12.42 0.52 10.57
N ALA A 69 12.66 0.34 9.28
CA ALA A 69 13.57 -0.66 8.71
C ALA A 69 13.98 -0.21 7.30
N SER A 70 15.00 -0.84 6.70
CA SER A 70 15.53 -0.48 5.38
C SER A 70 14.47 -0.32 4.29
N ASN A 71 13.46 -1.18 4.30
CA ASN A 71 12.37 -1.20 3.31
C ASN A 71 11.04 -0.67 3.85
N VAL A 72 11.00 -0.13 5.06
CA VAL A 72 9.77 0.32 5.70
C VAL A 72 9.79 1.82 5.92
N ARG A 73 8.80 2.50 5.37
CA ARG A 73 8.57 3.94 5.48
C ARG A 73 7.43 4.21 6.47
N LYS A 74 7.59 5.26 7.28
CA LYS A 74 6.54 5.75 8.18
C LYS A 74 5.82 6.89 7.49
N ARG A 75 4.50 6.86 7.40
CA ARG A 75 3.73 7.95 6.77
C ARG A 75 2.60 8.46 7.67
N ARG A 76 2.40 9.78 7.68
CA ARG A 76 1.33 10.50 8.37
C ARG A 76 0.19 10.73 7.39
N ILE A 77 -0.99 10.23 7.76
CA ILE A 77 -2.22 10.42 7.01
C ILE A 77 -3.11 11.38 7.81
N PRO A 78 -3.49 12.54 7.26
CA PRO A 78 -4.45 13.41 7.91
C PRO A 78 -5.80 12.69 8.02
N GLY A 79 -6.44 12.77 9.20
CA GLY A 79 -7.81 12.27 9.36
C GLY A 79 -8.79 13.15 8.59
N GLN A 80 -9.85 12.57 8.03
CA GLN A 80 -10.90 13.34 7.36
C GLN A 80 -11.99 13.77 8.36
N GLY A 81 -12.22 15.09 8.51
CA GLY A 81 -13.49 15.64 8.99
C GLY A 81 -13.63 16.06 10.48
N ARG A 82 -14.52 17.04 10.70
CA ARG A 82 -14.91 17.67 11.99
C ARG A 82 -15.42 16.65 13.01
N GLY A 83 -14.70 16.44 14.11
CA GLY A 83 -15.22 15.83 15.35
C GLY A 83 -14.78 14.40 15.68
N LYS A 84 -14.35 13.61 14.70
CA LYS A 84 -13.66 12.30 14.86
C LYS A 84 -12.75 12.23 13.63
N SER A 85 -11.42 12.22 13.66
CA SER A 85 -10.48 11.48 14.50
C SER A 85 -9.07 11.99 14.15
N GLY A 86 -8.24 12.24 15.17
CA GLY A 86 -6.86 12.69 14.97
C GLY A 86 -6.08 11.82 13.99
N GLY A 87 -5.20 12.44 13.19
CA GLY A 87 -4.47 11.81 12.08
C GLY A 87 -3.77 10.48 12.43
N TYR A 88 -3.41 9.74 11.41
CA TYR A 88 -2.94 8.37 11.54
C TYR A 88 -1.50 8.24 11.10
N ARG A 89 -0.79 7.25 11.65
CA ARG A 89 0.55 6.87 11.22
C ARG A 89 0.48 5.46 10.67
N ILE A 90 0.93 5.28 9.45
CA ILE A 90 1.01 3.98 8.80
C ILE A 90 2.47 3.58 8.59
N ALA A 91 2.73 2.28 8.62
CA ALA A 91 4.00 1.70 8.22
C ALA A 91 3.82 0.98 6.87
N VAL A 92 4.54 1.42 5.85
CA VAL A 92 4.46 0.90 4.48
C VAL A 92 5.79 0.24 4.14
N ALA A 93 5.76 -1.02 3.71
CA ALA A 93 6.93 -1.67 3.12
C ALA A 93 6.93 -1.47 1.61
N TYR A 94 8.01 -0.91 1.08
CA TYR A 94 8.23 -0.66 -0.34
C TYR A 94 9.52 -1.34 -0.78
N PHE A 95 9.46 -2.04 -1.92
CA PHE A 95 10.55 -2.89 -2.42
C PHE A 95 11.01 -2.48 -3.84
N GLY A 96 10.61 -1.31 -4.31
CA GLY A 96 10.91 -0.80 -5.66
C GLY A 96 9.69 -0.85 -6.59
N PRO A 97 9.82 -0.29 -7.81
CA PRO A 97 8.70 -0.05 -8.72
C PRO A 97 8.04 -1.34 -9.23
N ASP A 98 8.79 -2.45 -9.30
CA ASP A 98 8.31 -3.74 -9.83
C ASP A 98 7.59 -4.62 -8.80
N ALA A 99 7.52 -4.19 -7.54
CA ALA A 99 6.91 -4.94 -6.44
C ALA A 99 5.84 -4.10 -5.76
N PRO A 100 4.70 -4.65 -5.32
CA PRO A 100 3.68 -3.89 -4.61
C PRO A 100 4.18 -3.24 -3.31
N ALA A 101 3.53 -2.16 -2.89
CA ALA A 101 3.68 -1.60 -1.55
C ALA A 101 2.75 -2.34 -0.57
N TYR A 102 3.21 -2.59 0.65
CA TYR A 102 2.47 -3.34 1.66
C TYR A 102 2.19 -2.47 2.87
N ILE A 103 0.93 -2.28 3.24
CA ILE A 103 0.57 -1.57 4.47
C ILE A 103 0.64 -2.56 5.62
N LEU A 104 1.65 -2.42 6.48
CA LEU A 104 1.96 -3.38 7.54
C LEU A 104 1.29 -3.07 8.87
N ALA A 105 1.10 -1.79 9.20
CA ALA A 105 0.56 -1.36 10.48
C ALA A 105 -0.05 0.05 10.41
N ILE A 106 -0.92 0.34 11.37
CA ILE A 106 -1.52 1.67 11.58
C ILE A 106 -1.60 2.00 13.08
N LEU A 107 -1.38 3.29 13.40
CA LEU A 107 -1.52 3.88 14.73
C LEU A 107 -2.37 5.15 14.64
N ARG A 108 -3.22 5.38 15.63
CA ARG A 108 -4.01 6.61 15.77
C ARG A 108 -3.22 7.67 16.54
N LYS A 109 -3.36 8.95 16.17
CA LYS A 109 -2.84 10.09 16.96
C LYS A 109 -3.49 10.05 18.35
N GLY A 110 -2.68 9.74 19.36
CA GLY A 110 -3.09 9.56 20.76
C GLY A 110 -2.62 8.24 21.38
N GLU A 111 -2.39 7.18 20.59
CA GLU A 111 -1.80 5.93 21.10
C GLU A 111 -0.27 6.03 21.24
N ALA A 112 0.42 6.58 20.24
CA ALA A 112 1.85 6.90 20.27
C ALA A 112 2.26 7.80 19.08
N ASP A 113 3.28 8.64 19.24
CA ASP A 113 3.86 9.42 18.13
C ASP A 113 4.84 8.59 17.27
N VAL A 114 5.34 7.51 17.87
CA VAL A 114 6.34 6.58 17.33
C VAL A 114 5.86 5.15 17.50
N PHE A 115 6.33 4.25 16.64
CA PHE A 115 6.16 2.81 16.87
C PHE A 115 7.09 2.38 18.00
N SER A 116 6.60 1.58 18.96
CA SER A 116 7.45 1.00 20.00
C SER A 116 8.47 0.03 19.40
N ASP A 117 9.54 -0.28 20.13
CA ASP A 117 10.57 -1.19 19.64
C ASP A 117 10.02 -2.60 19.33
N ASP A 118 9.06 -3.08 20.11
CA ASP A 118 8.37 -4.35 19.82
C ASP A 118 7.50 -4.26 18.56
N GLN A 119 6.82 -3.14 18.34
CA GLN A 119 6.08 -2.91 17.11
C GLN A 119 7.02 -2.85 15.91
N LYS A 120 8.14 -2.13 16.00
CA LYS A 120 9.18 -2.07 14.96
C LYS A 120 9.74 -3.45 14.65
N LYS A 121 10.04 -4.28 15.65
CA LYS A 121 10.50 -5.66 15.46
C LYS A 121 9.48 -6.50 14.69
N ARG A 122 8.19 -6.41 15.05
CA ARG A 122 7.11 -7.13 14.35
C ARG A 122 6.94 -6.65 12.91
N ILE A 123 6.97 -5.34 12.68
CA ILE A 123 6.89 -4.72 11.35
C ILE A 123 8.08 -5.16 10.50
N LYS A 124 9.30 -5.11 11.03
CA LYS A 124 10.51 -5.59 10.37
C LYS A 124 10.40 -7.08 10.02
N GLY A 125 9.98 -7.92 10.96
CA GLY A 125 9.79 -9.35 10.71
C GLY A 125 8.75 -9.64 9.62
N ALA A 126 7.67 -8.87 9.53
CA ALA A 126 6.70 -8.96 8.45
C ALA A 126 7.31 -8.54 7.11
N SER A 127 8.01 -7.41 7.08
CA SER A 127 8.72 -6.92 5.88
C SER A 127 9.76 -7.94 5.37
N ASP A 128 10.50 -8.58 6.27
CA ASP A 128 11.51 -9.58 5.91
C ASP A 128 10.89 -10.82 5.25
N LYS A 129 9.73 -11.26 5.74
CA LYS A 129 8.97 -12.37 5.12
C LYS A 129 8.54 -12.01 3.71
N VAL A 130 8.02 -10.80 3.51
CA VAL A 130 7.65 -10.30 2.18
C VAL A 130 8.87 -10.23 1.26
N SER A 131 9.99 -9.67 1.74
CA SER A 131 11.23 -9.59 0.95
C SER A 131 11.73 -10.97 0.50
N ARG A 132 11.71 -11.97 1.39
CA ARG A 132 12.08 -13.36 1.05
C ARG A 132 11.13 -13.95 -0.01
N ALA A 133 9.83 -13.71 0.12
CA ALA A 133 8.83 -14.20 -0.82
C ALA A 133 8.95 -13.53 -2.21
N LEU A 134 9.36 -12.27 -2.28
CA LEU A 134 9.63 -11.58 -3.54
C LEU A 134 10.91 -12.11 -4.20
N LYS A 135 11.97 -12.34 -3.41
CA LYS A 135 13.24 -12.91 -3.90
C LYS A 135 13.09 -14.33 -4.44
N SER A 136 12.29 -15.18 -3.78
CA SER A 136 12.05 -16.55 -4.26
C SER A 136 11.32 -16.56 -5.61
N LYS A 137 10.37 -15.65 -5.83
CA LYS A 137 9.66 -15.50 -7.11
C LYS A 137 10.55 -14.94 -8.22
N GLY A 138 11.48 -14.04 -7.91
CA GLY A 138 12.46 -13.52 -8.87
C GLY A 138 13.38 -14.61 -9.44
N LYS A 139 13.69 -15.64 -8.65
CA LYS A 139 14.57 -16.76 -9.06
C LYS A 139 13.91 -17.71 -10.08
N THR A 140 12.58 -17.79 -10.12
CA THR A 140 11.84 -18.69 -11.03
C THR A 140 11.71 -18.13 -12.45
N LYS A 141 11.93 -16.82 -12.68
CA LYS A 141 11.87 -16.22 -14.02
C LYS A 141 13.15 -16.40 -14.85
N GLY A 142 14.17 -17.08 -14.32
CA GLY A 142 15.50 -17.23 -14.93
C GLY A 142 15.78 -18.54 -15.69
N THR A 143 14.81 -19.43 -15.89
CA THR A 143 14.99 -20.68 -16.66
C THR A 143 13.91 -20.85 -17.72
N ARG A 144 14.05 -20.09 -18.80
CA ARG A 144 13.68 -20.52 -20.15
C ARG A 144 14.77 -20.04 -21.09
N GLY A 145 15.82 -20.85 -21.19
CA GLY A 145 16.76 -20.90 -22.31
C GLY A 145 16.62 -22.26 -22.95
#